data_AF-A0A963DWQ9-F1
#
_entry.id   AF-A0A963DWQ9-F1
#
_cell.length_a   1.000
_cell.length_b   1.000
_cell.length_c   1.000
_cell.angle_alpha   90.00
_cell.angle_beta   90.00
_cell.angle_gamma   90.00
#
_symmetry.space_group_name_H-M   'P 1'
#
loop_
_entity.id
_entity.type
_entity.pdbx_description
1 polymer ?
#
loop_
_entity_poly.entity_id
_entity_poly.type
_entity_poly.pdbx_seq_one_letter_code
_entity_poly.pdbx_strand_id
1 'polypeptide(L)'
;MTGCRCTNSRICSTPRHMPDPRRRVPRGAPASTFNKEKTTMKPAQLKRLTLAFAVAGLTAAGGAHADVLTTDVASQGIGTGLNFTFNLNNVNQSRTVGTFAVENLTTGSSFLAFCADILTTINNLEITQVNAGGVAFDAVSNPSFFNSSVANDVQALFDQRYGSLNLSDNSQTAAFQISLWEIIHDNADKTIGGGDLVWDVPQADPNGALKTDVLTTAGTWLANLADPTPANSFDLTVWQTAAGAPESQPYIQASLPSNGVPVPGTLALGLASLVGFGVVRRRR
;
A
#
# COMPACT_ATOMS: atom_id res chain seq x y z
N MET A 1 17.23 5.57 51.97
CA MET A 1 17.14 4.13 51.70
C MET A 1 18.15 3.82 50.60
N THR A 2 19.40 3.47 50.93
CA THR A 2 19.90 2.07 50.96
C THR A 2 19.28 1.26 49.82
N GLY A 3 19.94 0.90 48.71
CA GLY A 3 21.34 0.55 48.49
C GLY A 3 21.36 -0.90 48.02
N CYS A 4 21.84 -1.17 46.81
CA CYS A 4 22.47 -2.45 46.47
C CYS A 4 23.39 -2.28 45.26
N ARG A 5 24.64 -2.67 45.48
CA ARG A 5 25.79 -2.65 44.58
C ARG A 5 26.21 -4.11 44.34
N CYS A 6 27.15 -4.27 43.41
CA CYS A 6 28.03 -5.42 43.15
C CYS A 6 27.58 -6.39 42.04
N THR A 7 28.40 -6.90 41.11
CA THR A 7 29.70 -6.53 40.47
C THR A 7 30.10 -7.71 39.56
N ASN A 8 30.80 -7.40 38.46
CA ASN A 8 31.85 -8.19 37.76
C ASN A 8 31.60 -9.65 37.31
N SER A 9 31.91 -9.96 36.04
CA SER A 9 33.23 -10.53 35.70
C SER A 9 33.47 -10.63 34.18
N ARG A 10 34.75 -10.55 33.81
CA ARG A 10 35.36 -10.47 32.47
C ARG A 10 35.56 -11.86 31.85
N ILE A 11 35.55 -11.97 30.52
CA ILE A 11 36.45 -12.87 29.76
C ILE A 11 36.89 -12.17 28.45
N CYS A 12 38.22 -12.02 28.29
CA CYS A 12 38.93 -11.68 27.05
C CYS A 12 39.21 -12.96 26.24
N SER A 13 39.24 -12.88 24.89
CA SER A 13 40.37 -13.39 24.05
C SER A 13 40.08 -13.35 22.53
N THR A 14 40.73 -12.39 21.85
CA THR A 14 41.51 -12.41 20.57
C THR A 14 41.12 -13.23 19.31
N PRO A 15 41.59 -12.78 18.10
CA PRO A 15 41.10 -13.20 16.79
C PRO A 15 41.93 -14.33 16.13
N ARG A 16 41.34 -15.05 15.15
CA ARG A 16 42.04 -15.93 14.19
C ARG A 16 41.48 -15.67 12.79
N HIS A 17 42.23 -15.07 11.87
CA HIS A 17 43.22 -15.66 10.95
C HIS A 17 42.61 -16.57 9.87
N MET A 18 42.63 -16.07 8.63
CA MET A 18 42.36 -16.78 7.36
C MET A 18 43.34 -17.95 7.14
N PRO A 19 42.99 -18.90 6.26
CA PRO A 19 43.59 -18.87 4.92
C PRO A 19 42.62 -19.22 3.76
N ASP A 20 42.74 -18.48 2.66
CA ASP A 20 42.47 -18.95 1.29
C ASP A 20 43.58 -19.95 0.88
N PRO A 21 43.22 -21.08 0.26
CA PRO A 21 43.88 -21.35 -1.01
C PRO A 21 43.01 -22.09 -2.06
N ARG A 22 42.97 -21.48 -3.25
CA ARG A 22 43.37 -22.06 -4.55
C ARG A 22 42.53 -23.19 -5.18
N ARG A 23 42.41 -23.00 -6.52
CA ARG A 23 42.53 -24.00 -7.62
C ARG A 23 41.33 -24.90 -7.91
N ARG A 24 40.75 -24.75 -9.11
CA ARG A 24 41.17 -25.45 -10.35
C ARG A 24 40.36 -25.00 -11.57
N VAL A 25 41.09 -24.66 -12.64
CA VAL A 25 40.65 -24.67 -14.04
C VAL A 25 41.07 -26.01 -14.66
N PRO A 26 40.26 -26.60 -15.55
CA PRO A 26 40.77 -27.05 -16.85
C PRO A 26 39.79 -26.63 -17.98
N ARG A 27 40.24 -25.88 -19.01
CA ARG A 27 40.83 -26.36 -20.29
C ARG A 27 40.10 -27.55 -20.93
N GLY A 28 39.50 -27.29 -22.10
CA GLY A 28 39.10 -28.33 -23.05
C GLY A 28 38.22 -27.81 -24.18
N ALA A 29 38.82 -27.15 -25.17
CA ALA A 29 38.24 -27.08 -26.53
C ALA A 29 38.47 -28.45 -27.22
N PRO A 30 37.71 -28.82 -28.27
CA PRO A 30 38.08 -28.34 -29.59
C PRO A 30 36.90 -27.96 -30.51
N ALA A 31 37.26 -27.14 -31.49
CA ALA A 31 36.48 -26.78 -32.65
C ALA A 31 36.15 -28.00 -33.53
N SER A 32 34.95 -28.01 -34.12
CA SER A 32 34.70 -28.72 -35.38
C SER A 32 34.34 -27.71 -36.47
N THR A 33 35.26 -27.61 -37.41
CA THR A 33 35.19 -26.93 -38.70
C THR A 33 34.12 -27.50 -39.63
N PHE A 34 33.55 -26.61 -40.43
CA PHE A 34 33.13 -26.75 -41.84
C PHE A 34 32.17 -27.89 -42.23
N ASN A 35 31.00 -27.50 -42.75
CA ASN A 35 30.82 -27.53 -44.21
C ASN A 35 29.73 -26.57 -44.67
N LYS A 36 30.10 -25.71 -45.63
CA LYS A 36 29.20 -24.91 -46.45
C LYS A 36 28.63 -25.85 -47.51
N GLU A 37 27.35 -26.18 -47.43
CA GLU A 37 26.61 -26.67 -48.59
C GLU A 37 25.81 -25.51 -49.19
N LYS A 38 26.22 -25.12 -50.39
CA LYS A 38 25.65 -24.04 -51.18
C LYS A 38 24.68 -24.68 -52.16
N THR A 39 23.45 -24.95 -51.72
CA THR A 39 22.43 -25.55 -52.58
C THR A 39 21.60 -24.44 -53.23
N THR A 40 21.95 -24.11 -54.47
CA THR A 40 21.12 -23.28 -55.35
C THR A 40 19.85 -24.03 -55.74
N MET A 41 18.71 -23.63 -55.19
CA MET A 41 17.38 -24.03 -55.66
C MET A 41 16.70 -22.90 -56.43
N LYS A 42 16.30 -23.23 -57.66
CA LYS A 42 15.53 -22.39 -58.60
C LYS A 42 14.13 -22.10 -58.04
N PRO A 43 13.51 -20.96 -58.39
CA PRO A 43 12.19 -20.60 -57.89
C PRO A 43 11.10 -21.42 -58.60
N ALA A 44 10.68 -22.53 -57.98
CA ALA A 44 9.48 -23.24 -58.37
C ALA A 44 8.30 -22.72 -57.54
N GLN A 45 7.43 -21.99 -58.24
CA GLN A 45 6.03 -21.67 -57.94
C GLN A 45 5.41 -22.52 -56.81
N LEU A 46 5.51 -22.04 -55.57
CA LEU A 46 4.89 -22.68 -54.42
C LEU A 46 3.44 -22.17 -54.32
N LYS A 47 2.52 -23.01 -54.79
CA LYS A 47 1.08 -22.84 -54.65
C LYS A 47 0.75 -22.63 -53.17
N ARG A 48 -0.06 -21.60 -52.90
CA ARG A 48 -0.65 -21.29 -51.60
C ARG A 48 -1.35 -22.53 -51.05
N LEU A 49 -0.78 -23.13 -50.01
CA LEU A 49 -1.46 -24.09 -49.17
C LEU A 49 -1.52 -23.47 -47.78
N THR A 50 -2.66 -22.85 -47.50
CA THR A 50 -3.02 -22.27 -46.22
C THR A 50 -3.11 -23.41 -45.21
N LEU A 51 -2.04 -23.62 -44.44
CA LEU A 51 -2.04 -24.56 -43.33
C LEU A 51 -2.52 -23.83 -42.08
N ALA A 52 -3.82 -23.94 -41.82
CA ALA A 52 -4.41 -23.52 -40.57
C ALA A 52 -4.00 -24.51 -39.47
N PHE A 53 -3.03 -24.12 -38.64
CA PHE A 53 -2.83 -24.75 -37.35
C PHE A 53 -3.74 -24.05 -36.33
N ALA A 54 -4.85 -24.72 -36.02
CA ALA A 54 -5.59 -24.49 -34.79
C ALA A 54 -5.21 -25.60 -33.79
N VAL A 55 -5.50 -25.32 -32.51
CA VAL A 55 -5.37 -26.18 -31.31
C VAL A 55 -4.02 -26.04 -30.60
N ALA A 56 -3.93 -25.86 -29.28
CA ALA A 56 -4.81 -25.39 -28.22
C ALA A 56 -3.92 -25.29 -26.96
N GLY A 57 -4.33 -24.49 -25.98
CA GLY A 57 -3.97 -24.73 -24.59
C GLY A 57 -2.66 -24.12 -24.09
N LEU A 58 -2.52 -22.79 -24.17
CA LEU A 58 -2.05 -22.11 -22.97
C LEU A 58 -3.28 -21.98 -22.08
N THR A 59 -3.45 -22.94 -21.18
CA THR A 59 -4.12 -22.62 -19.92
C THR A 59 -3.31 -21.47 -19.34
N ALA A 60 -3.88 -20.27 -19.42
CA ALA A 60 -3.42 -19.14 -18.65
C ALA A 60 -3.50 -19.58 -17.19
N ALA A 61 -2.40 -20.09 -16.65
CA ALA A 61 -2.09 -19.82 -15.27
C ALA A 61 -2.04 -18.30 -15.23
N GLY A 62 -3.15 -17.66 -14.90
CA GLY A 62 -3.15 -16.29 -14.43
C GLY A 62 -2.30 -16.33 -13.18
N GLY A 63 -0.98 -16.21 -13.35
CA GLY A 63 -0.09 -15.97 -12.24
C GLY A 63 -0.69 -14.77 -11.54
N ALA A 64 -0.87 -14.85 -10.23
CA ALA A 64 -1.07 -13.67 -9.42
C ALA A 64 0.11 -12.74 -9.75
N HIS A 65 -0.13 -11.79 -10.64
CA HIS A 65 0.87 -10.85 -11.07
C HIS A 65 0.73 -9.67 -10.12
N ALA A 66 1.79 -9.39 -9.37
CA ALA A 66 1.83 -8.22 -8.53
C ALA A 66 1.75 -6.95 -9.40
N ASP A 67 0.94 -6.00 -8.99
CA ASP A 67 0.87 -4.71 -9.64
C ASP A 67 1.91 -3.77 -9.06
N VAL A 68 2.54 -2.97 -9.91
CA VAL A 68 3.51 -1.98 -9.48
C VAL A 68 2.74 -0.72 -9.12
N LEU A 69 2.75 -0.35 -7.85
CA LEU A 69 2.09 0.83 -7.32
C LEU A 69 3.11 1.91 -6.98
N THR A 70 2.71 3.17 -7.16
CA THR A 70 3.47 4.34 -6.73
C THR A 70 2.52 5.38 -6.16
N THR A 71 3.04 6.23 -5.28
CA THR A 71 2.29 7.32 -4.65
C THR A 71 3.13 8.59 -4.64
N ASP A 72 2.49 9.75 -4.55
CA ASP A 72 3.15 11.05 -4.45
C ASP A 72 3.26 11.45 -2.96
N VAL A 73 4.35 12.08 -2.52
CA VAL A 73 4.41 12.70 -1.18
C VAL A 73 3.37 13.82 -0.99
N ALA A 74 3.05 14.55 -2.06
CA ALA A 74 1.94 15.49 -2.10
C ALA A 74 0.59 14.77 -2.11
N SER A 75 0.56 13.46 -2.42
CA SER A 75 -0.61 12.63 -2.22
C SER A 75 -0.75 12.05 -0.81
N GLN A 76 0.25 12.20 0.06
CA GLN A 76 0.13 11.75 1.44
C GLN A 76 -0.81 12.67 2.23
N GLY A 77 -2.06 12.22 2.40
CA GLY A 77 -3.10 13.01 3.05
C GLY A 77 -3.56 14.19 2.21
N ILE A 78 -3.89 13.97 0.92
CA ILE A 78 -4.28 15.00 -0.09
C ILE A 78 -5.24 16.08 0.43
N GLY A 79 -6.04 15.79 1.45
CA GLY A 79 -6.78 16.82 2.18
C GLY A 79 -6.04 17.31 3.43
N THR A 80 -5.76 16.42 4.38
CA THR A 80 -5.88 16.77 5.80
C THR A 80 -4.80 17.71 6.32
N GLY A 81 -3.52 17.46 6.01
CA GLY A 81 -2.39 18.04 6.75
C GLY A 81 -2.45 17.79 8.27
N LEU A 82 -3.34 16.90 8.75
CA LEU A 82 -3.56 16.65 10.17
C LEU A 82 -2.70 15.48 10.60
N ASN A 83 -1.82 15.77 11.55
CA ASN A 83 -1.00 14.79 12.22
C ASN A 83 -1.61 14.47 13.56
N PHE A 84 -1.90 13.21 13.88
CA PHE A 84 -2.45 12.80 15.17
C PHE A 84 -1.39 12.05 15.96
N THR A 85 -1.31 12.35 17.25
CA THR A 85 -0.52 11.58 18.22
C THR A 85 -1.42 10.50 18.80
N PHE A 86 -0.88 9.31 18.99
CA PHE A 86 -1.56 8.21 19.64
C PHE A 86 -0.57 7.37 20.44
N ASN A 87 -1.09 6.65 21.42
CA ASN A 87 -0.40 5.60 22.12
C ASN A 87 -0.90 4.26 21.59
N LEU A 88 0.01 3.39 21.16
CA LEU A 88 -0.31 2.01 20.86
C LEU A 88 0.58 1.13 21.72
N ASN A 89 -0.01 0.31 22.58
CA ASN A 89 0.73 -0.60 23.48
C ASN A 89 1.81 0.12 24.33
N ASN A 90 1.49 1.28 24.90
CA ASN A 90 2.39 2.15 25.67
C ASN A 90 3.50 2.83 24.86
N VAL A 91 3.42 2.83 23.53
CA VAL A 91 4.36 3.54 22.66
C VAL A 91 3.67 4.72 22.00
N ASN A 92 4.13 5.93 22.31
CA ASN A 92 3.65 7.13 21.64
C ASN A 92 4.18 7.19 20.21
N GLN A 93 3.27 7.39 19.28
CA GLN A 93 3.51 7.50 17.85
C GLN A 93 2.72 8.68 17.31
N SER A 94 3.06 9.06 16.08
CA SER A 94 2.37 10.13 15.38
C SER A 94 2.27 9.80 13.90
N ARG A 95 1.09 10.04 13.32
CA ARG A 95 0.82 9.75 11.91
C ARG A 95 -0.02 10.85 11.28
N THR A 96 0.27 11.14 10.02
CA THR A 96 -0.61 11.93 9.17
C THR A 96 -1.77 11.06 8.74
N VAL A 97 -3.00 11.57 8.85
CA VAL A 97 -4.22 10.81 8.56
C VAL A 97 -4.86 11.31 7.28
N GLY A 98 -5.47 10.46 6.46
CA GLY A 98 -6.18 10.90 5.26
C GLY A 98 -6.15 9.89 4.14
N THR A 99 -6.41 10.37 2.92
CA THR A 99 -6.42 9.58 1.70
C THR A 99 -5.14 9.76 0.88
N PHE A 100 -4.86 8.75 0.05
CA PHE A 100 -3.74 8.72 -0.88
C PHE A 100 -4.26 8.58 -2.30
N ALA A 101 -3.65 9.31 -3.23
CA ALA A 101 -3.75 8.98 -4.65
C ALA A 101 -2.63 8.02 -4.98
N VAL A 102 -3.01 6.82 -5.41
CA VAL A 102 -2.11 5.75 -5.81
C VAL A 102 -2.23 5.57 -7.32
N GLU A 103 -1.09 5.44 -7.98
CA GLU A 103 -0.98 5.11 -9.39
C GLU A 103 -0.57 3.65 -9.53
N ASN A 104 -1.32 2.90 -10.32
CA ASN A 104 -0.99 1.54 -10.71
C ASN A 104 -0.27 1.59 -12.06
N LEU A 105 1.05 1.46 -12.02
CA LEU A 105 1.93 1.52 -13.19
C LEU A 105 1.77 0.30 -14.10
N THR A 106 1.28 -0.83 -13.58
CA THR A 106 1.00 -2.02 -14.39
C THR A 106 -0.20 -1.79 -15.32
N THR A 107 -1.26 -1.16 -14.81
CA THR A 107 -2.50 -0.94 -15.56
C THR A 107 -2.62 0.45 -16.17
N GLY A 108 -1.78 1.40 -15.73
CA GLY A 108 -1.87 2.82 -16.08
C GLY A 108 -3.07 3.53 -15.44
N SER A 109 -3.69 2.93 -14.42
CA SER A 109 -4.83 3.49 -13.72
C SER A 109 -4.40 4.23 -12.44
N SER A 110 -5.31 5.03 -11.88
CA SER A 110 -5.11 5.68 -10.57
C SER A 110 -6.37 5.52 -9.74
N PHE A 111 -6.20 5.42 -8.43
CA PHE A 111 -7.29 5.28 -7.48
C PHE A 111 -6.99 6.01 -6.17
N LEU A 112 -8.04 6.23 -5.39
CA LEU A 112 -7.92 6.70 -4.02
C LEU A 112 -7.86 5.51 -3.08
N ALA A 113 -7.01 5.61 -2.07
CA ALA A 113 -6.86 4.59 -1.06
C ALA A 113 -6.64 5.17 0.34
N PHE A 114 -6.85 4.32 1.34
CA PHE A 114 -6.56 4.58 2.75
C PHE A 114 -5.49 3.62 3.25
N CYS A 115 -4.70 4.04 4.24
CA CYS A 115 -3.75 3.18 4.91
C CYS A 115 -4.49 2.08 5.69
N ALA A 116 -4.17 0.81 5.43
CA ALA A 116 -4.71 -0.29 6.21
C ALA A 116 -3.99 -0.49 7.56
N ASP A 117 -2.73 -0.06 7.65
CA ASP A 117 -1.94 -0.16 8.88
C ASP A 117 -1.48 1.23 9.34
N ILE A 118 -1.52 1.47 10.65
CA ILE A 118 -1.08 2.70 11.29
C ILE A 118 0.42 2.67 11.61
N LEU A 119 1.01 1.47 11.76
CA LEU A 119 2.41 1.31 12.15
C LEU A 119 3.36 1.30 10.96
N THR A 120 2.97 0.64 9.87
CA THR A 120 3.75 0.61 8.63
C THR A 120 3.89 2.01 8.05
N THR A 121 5.03 2.28 7.43
CA THR A 121 5.31 3.52 6.71
C THR A 121 5.39 3.26 5.22
N ILE A 122 5.04 4.26 4.41
CA ILE A 122 5.25 4.21 2.97
C ILE A 122 6.74 4.08 2.68
N ASN A 123 7.12 3.07 1.91
CA ASN A 123 8.48 2.87 1.49
C ASN A 123 8.91 3.99 0.55
N ASN A 124 10.13 4.51 0.73
CA ASN A 124 10.66 5.54 -0.16
C ASN A 124 10.71 5.09 -1.64
N LEU A 125 10.80 3.80 -1.93
CA LEU A 125 10.77 3.27 -3.30
C LEU A 125 9.38 3.33 -3.95
N GLU A 126 8.32 3.52 -3.16
CA GLU A 126 6.97 3.73 -3.66
C GLU A 126 6.69 5.21 -3.93
N ILE A 127 7.57 6.11 -3.50
CA ILE A 127 7.39 7.55 -3.71
C ILE A 127 7.86 7.91 -5.11
N THR A 128 6.95 8.41 -5.96
CA THR A 128 7.24 8.73 -7.37
C THR A 128 8.43 9.68 -7.54
N GLN A 129 8.63 10.64 -6.62
CA GLN A 129 9.78 11.55 -6.65
C GLN A 129 11.13 10.89 -6.34
N VAL A 130 11.11 9.76 -5.63
CA VAL A 130 12.31 9.01 -5.27
C VAL A 130 12.57 7.91 -6.29
N ASN A 131 11.52 7.20 -6.68
CA ASN A 131 11.58 6.12 -7.65
C ASN A 131 10.30 6.07 -8.48
N ALA A 132 10.38 6.46 -9.75
CA ALA A 132 9.27 6.38 -10.69
C ALA A 132 8.88 4.94 -11.05
N GLY A 133 9.66 3.94 -10.63
CA GLY A 133 9.40 2.52 -10.87
C GLY A 133 8.51 1.84 -9.84
N GLY A 134 8.09 2.53 -8.77
CA GLY A 134 7.16 2.01 -7.76
C GLY A 134 7.64 0.77 -6.99
N VAL A 135 6.69 0.14 -6.30
CA VAL A 135 6.84 -1.11 -5.53
C VAL A 135 5.77 -2.11 -5.97
N ALA A 136 6.08 -3.40 -5.99
CA ALA A 136 5.13 -4.44 -6.35
C ALA A 136 4.18 -4.78 -5.20
N PHE A 137 2.88 -4.88 -5.48
CA PHE A 137 1.80 -5.21 -4.55
C PHE A 137 0.90 -6.30 -5.10
N ASP A 138 0.44 -7.19 -4.23
CA ASP A 138 -0.62 -8.14 -4.51
C ASP A 138 -1.98 -7.57 -4.10
N ALA A 139 -2.99 -7.73 -4.96
CA ALA A 139 -4.38 -7.46 -4.64
C ALA A 139 -4.97 -8.66 -3.87
N VAL A 140 -5.40 -8.43 -2.64
CA VAL A 140 -5.87 -9.48 -1.72
C VAL A 140 -7.25 -9.11 -1.19
N SER A 141 -8.18 -10.07 -1.22
CA SER A 141 -9.53 -9.91 -0.66
C SER A 141 -9.62 -10.27 0.82
N ASN A 142 -8.65 -11.03 1.34
CA ASN A 142 -8.60 -11.46 2.73
C ASN A 142 -7.16 -11.40 3.27
N PRO A 143 -6.66 -10.21 3.65
CA PRO A 143 -5.32 -10.06 4.22
C PRO A 143 -5.22 -10.80 5.57
N SER A 144 -4.03 -11.26 5.94
CA SER A 144 -3.83 -12.02 7.19
C SER A 144 -4.10 -11.21 8.47
N PHE A 145 -4.09 -9.88 8.37
CA PHE A 145 -4.42 -8.97 9.47
C PHE A 145 -5.93 -8.67 9.57
N PHE A 146 -6.76 -9.20 8.67
CA PHE A 146 -8.22 -9.20 8.82
C PHE A 146 -8.68 -10.55 9.37
N ASN A 147 -9.39 -10.51 10.49
CA ASN A 147 -10.33 -11.58 10.81
C ASN A 147 -11.71 -11.22 10.26
N SER A 148 -12.66 -12.15 10.34
CA SER A 148 -14.01 -11.94 9.79
C SER A 148 -14.75 -10.76 10.42
N SER A 149 -14.52 -10.47 11.71
CA SER A 149 -15.14 -9.32 12.37
C SER A 149 -14.58 -8.02 11.79
N VAL A 150 -13.26 -7.90 11.71
CA VAL A 150 -12.58 -6.73 11.12
C VAL A 150 -13.04 -6.53 9.68
N ALA A 151 -13.08 -7.58 8.86
CA ALA A 151 -13.53 -7.49 7.47
C ALA A 151 -14.97 -6.95 7.35
N ASN A 152 -15.88 -7.43 8.18
CA ASN A 152 -17.28 -6.98 8.19
C ASN A 152 -17.40 -5.51 8.61
N ASP A 153 -16.66 -5.09 9.64
CA ASP A 153 -16.70 -3.72 10.14
C ASP A 153 -16.07 -2.73 9.15
N VAL A 154 -14.96 -3.12 8.51
CA VAL A 154 -14.35 -2.34 7.42
C VAL A 154 -15.35 -2.20 6.28
N GLN A 155 -15.98 -3.30 5.84
CA GLN A 155 -17.01 -3.25 4.80
C GLN A 155 -18.15 -2.30 5.18
N ALA A 156 -18.68 -2.40 6.41
CA ALA A 156 -19.74 -1.53 6.91
C ALA A 156 -19.33 -0.05 6.91
N LEU A 157 -18.10 0.27 7.33
CA LEU A 157 -17.60 1.65 7.31
C LEU A 157 -17.58 2.22 5.88
N PHE A 158 -17.07 1.46 4.91
CA PHE A 158 -17.01 1.89 3.51
C PHE A 158 -18.43 2.06 2.93
N ASP A 159 -19.29 1.07 3.09
CA ASP A 159 -20.66 1.06 2.57
C ASP A 159 -21.52 2.20 3.14
N GLN A 160 -21.32 2.57 4.40
CA GLN A 160 -22.05 3.66 5.03
C GLN A 160 -21.48 5.05 4.69
N ARG A 161 -20.15 5.20 4.58
CA ARG A 161 -19.50 6.53 4.62
C ARG A 161 -18.78 6.92 3.36
N TYR A 162 -18.15 5.98 2.65
CA TYR A 162 -17.23 6.31 1.57
C TYR A 162 -17.91 7.06 0.41
N GLY A 163 -19.11 6.64 0.00
CA GLY A 163 -19.85 7.29 -1.09
C GLY A 163 -20.31 8.73 -0.81
N SER A 164 -20.40 9.12 0.46
CA SER A 164 -20.77 10.47 0.89
C SER A 164 -19.58 11.31 1.36
N LEU A 165 -18.38 10.74 1.36
CA LEU A 165 -17.19 11.38 1.93
C LEU A 165 -16.79 12.60 1.10
N ASN A 166 -16.76 13.78 1.73
CA ASN A 166 -16.18 14.95 1.08
C ASN A 166 -14.65 14.88 1.14
N LEU A 167 -14.03 14.48 0.03
CA LEU A 167 -12.59 14.33 -0.08
C LEU A 167 -11.80 15.65 0.04
N SER A 168 -12.48 16.79 -0.12
CA SER A 168 -11.90 18.12 0.11
C SER A 168 -12.06 18.60 1.56
N ASP A 169 -12.76 17.84 2.41
CA ASP A 169 -12.89 18.10 3.83
C ASP A 169 -11.88 17.25 4.61
N ASN A 170 -10.87 17.94 5.12
CA ASN A 170 -9.77 17.40 5.90
C ASN A 170 -10.25 16.64 7.14
N SER A 171 -11.33 17.10 7.75
CA SER A 171 -11.87 16.53 8.97
C SER A 171 -12.55 15.20 8.67
N GLN A 172 -13.30 15.13 7.57
CA GLN A 172 -14.00 13.90 7.16
C GLN A 172 -13.03 12.81 6.72
N THR A 173 -12.05 13.16 5.88
CA THR A 173 -11.03 12.20 5.43
C THR A 173 -10.14 11.72 6.59
N ALA A 174 -9.83 12.59 7.54
CA ALA A 174 -9.15 12.23 8.79
C ALA A 174 -9.99 11.27 9.66
N ALA A 175 -11.27 11.59 9.89
CA ALA A 175 -12.17 10.77 10.68
C ALA A 175 -12.34 9.38 10.06
N PHE A 176 -12.34 9.29 8.72
CA PHE A 176 -12.47 8.02 8.01
C PHE A 176 -11.23 7.15 8.22
N GLN A 177 -10.04 7.73 8.04
CA GLN A 177 -8.78 7.01 8.25
C GLN A 177 -8.61 6.55 9.71
N ILE A 178 -9.01 7.39 10.68
CA ILE A 178 -8.97 7.04 12.11
C ILE A 178 -9.95 5.91 12.40
N SER A 179 -11.20 6.01 11.93
CA SER A 179 -12.19 4.94 12.10
C SER A 179 -11.70 3.62 11.52
N LEU A 180 -11.01 3.66 10.37
CA LEU A 180 -10.44 2.48 9.75
C LEU A 180 -9.36 1.83 10.62
N TRP A 181 -8.44 2.61 11.18
CA TRP A 181 -7.39 2.07 12.05
C TRP A 181 -7.93 1.54 13.38
N GLU A 182 -8.93 2.20 13.97
CA GLU A 182 -9.65 1.71 15.15
C GLU A 182 -10.26 0.32 14.90
N ILE A 183 -10.92 0.13 13.76
CA ILE A 183 -11.50 -1.17 13.41
C ILE A 183 -10.42 -2.27 13.31
N ILE A 184 -9.28 -1.93 12.69
CA ILE A 184 -8.22 -2.89 12.35
C ILE A 184 -7.35 -3.24 13.57
N HIS A 185 -6.94 -2.24 14.35
CA HIS A 185 -6.02 -2.41 15.49
C HIS A 185 -6.76 -2.72 16.80
N ASP A 186 -7.94 -2.13 17.00
CA ASP A 186 -8.68 -2.22 18.26
C ASP A 186 -9.93 -3.09 18.12
N ASN A 187 -9.79 -4.23 17.43
CA ASN A 187 -10.90 -5.08 17.01
C ASN A 187 -11.91 -5.45 18.11
N ALA A 188 -11.49 -5.56 19.37
CA ALA A 188 -12.37 -5.90 20.49
C ALA A 188 -13.08 -4.68 21.11
N ASP A 189 -12.45 -3.50 21.07
CA ASP A 189 -12.94 -2.25 21.66
C ASP A 189 -12.58 -1.07 20.75
N LYS A 190 -13.38 -0.87 19.70
CA LYS A 190 -13.17 0.15 18.66
C LYS A 190 -13.67 1.52 19.10
N THR A 191 -13.67 1.81 20.40
CA THR A 191 -14.16 3.09 20.92
C THR A 191 -13.01 4.09 20.98
N ILE A 192 -13.28 5.33 20.56
CA ILE A 192 -12.25 6.37 20.60
C ILE A 192 -11.79 6.60 22.05
N GLY A 193 -10.52 6.34 22.31
CA GLY A 193 -9.91 6.45 23.63
C GLY A 193 -10.10 5.23 24.54
N GLY A 194 -10.73 4.17 24.03
CA GLY A 194 -10.70 2.83 24.61
C GLY A 194 -9.57 1.98 24.02
N GLY A 195 -9.65 0.67 24.21
CA GLY A 195 -8.77 -0.30 23.53
C GLY A 195 -7.25 -0.13 23.72
N ASP A 196 -6.50 -0.58 22.71
CA ASP A 196 -5.04 -0.55 22.66
C ASP A 196 -4.52 0.72 21.94
N LEU A 197 -5.35 1.36 21.10
CA LEU A 197 -5.11 2.56 20.32
C LEU A 197 -5.76 3.79 20.98
N VAL A 198 -4.97 4.52 21.75
CA VAL A 198 -5.46 5.70 22.48
C VAL A 198 -4.98 6.98 21.81
N TRP A 199 -5.91 7.79 21.32
CA TRP A 199 -5.60 9.09 20.71
C TRP A 199 -5.27 10.16 21.74
N ASP A 200 -4.25 10.97 21.44
CA ASP A 200 -3.87 12.13 22.23
C ASP A 200 -4.04 13.42 21.41
N VAL A 201 -4.74 14.38 22.03
CA VAL A 201 -4.87 15.75 21.52
C VAL A 201 -4.29 16.68 22.57
N PRO A 202 -3.00 17.05 22.44
CA PRO A 202 -2.35 17.92 23.42
C PRO A 202 -3.10 19.23 23.59
N GLN A 203 -3.25 19.71 24.83
CA GLN A 203 -3.98 20.94 25.15
C GLN A 203 -3.43 22.19 24.43
N ALA A 204 -2.14 22.19 24.07
CA ALA A 204 -1.47 23.28 23.36
C ALA A 204 -1.40 23.10 21.83
N ASP A 205 -2.11 22.12 21.28
CA ASP A 205 -2.13 21.90 19.83
C ASP A 205 -2.93 23.02 19.14
N PRO A 206 -2.34 23.76 18.17
CA PRO A 206 -3.05 24.81 17.44
C PRO A 206 -4.27 24.31 16.66
N ASN A 207 -4.33 23.01 16.36
CA ASN A 207 -5.45 22.33 15.72
C ASN A 207 -6.26 21.48 16.70
N GLY A 208 -6.10 21.67 18.02
CA GLY A 208 -6.71 20.81 19.05
C GLY A 208 -8.23 20.67 18.92
N ALA A 209 -8.96 21.78 18.70
CA ALA A 209 -10.41 21.75 18.51
C ALA A 209 -10.82 20.91 17.28
N LEU A 210 -10.14 21.13 16.14
CA LEU A 210 -10.38 20.37 14.91
C LEU A 210 -10.09 18.88 15.10
N LYS A 211 -9.01 18.53 15.81
CA LYS A 211 -8.68 17.14 16.13
C LYS A 211 -9.74 16.49 17.02
N THR A 212 -10.24 17.20 18.03
CA THR A 212 -11.35 16.73 18.86
C THR A 212 -12.61 16.49 18.05
N ASP A 213 -12.94 17.37 17.11
CA ASP A 213 -14.11 17.20 16.23
C ASP A 213 -13.95 15.99 15.30
N VAL A 214 -12.75 15.77 14.78
CA VAL A 214 -12.41 14.58 13.99
C VAL A 214 -12.59 13.30 14.80
N LEU A 215 -12.04 13.25 16.02
CA LEU A 215 -12.17 12.10 16.91
C LEU A 215 -13.63 11.84 17.31
N THR A 216 -14.39 12.91 17.57
CA THR A 216 -15.83 12.81 17.85
C THR A 216 -16.61 12.26 16.65
N THR A 217 -16.26 12.69 15.44
CA THR A 217 -16.86 12.19 14.19
C THR A 217 -16.55 10.72 13.98
N ALA A 218 -15.28 10.32 14.16
CA ALA A 218 -14.86 8.92 14.07
C ALA A 218 -15.61 8.04 15.08
N GLY A 219 -15.69 8.47 16.35
CA GLY A 219 -16.43 7.74 17.39
C GLY A 219 -17.91 7.57 17.06
N THR A 220 -18.52 8.58 16.43
CA THR A 220 -19.91 8.49 15.95
C THR A 220 -20.04 7.45 14.83
N TRP A 221 -19.08 7.35 13.91
CA TRP A 221 -19.13 6.36 12.84
C TRP A 221 -18.91 4.94 13.36
N LEU A 222 -17.96 4.76 14.28
CA LEU A 222 -17.66 3.48 14.93
C LEU A 222 -18.87 2.95 15.73
N ALA A 223 -19.57 3.82 16.46
CA ALA A 223 -20.79 3.45 17.18
C ALA A 223 -21.95 3.00 16.27
N ASN A 224 -21.95 3.40 15.00
CA ASN A 224 -22.99 3.09 14.02
C ASN A 224 -22.66 1.88 13.11
N LEU A 225 -21.52 1.20 13.30
CA LEU A 225 -21.17 0.02 12.50
C LEU A 225 -22.21 -1.10 12.62
N ALA A 226 -22.86 -1.22 13.79
CA ALA A 226 -23.88 -2.23 14.07
C ALA A 226 -25.27 -1.94 13.46
N ASP A 227 -25.51 -0.73 12.94
CA ASP A 227 -26.72 -0.38 12.17
C ASP A 227 -26.35 -0.06 10.71
N PRO A 228 -26.04 -1.09 9.90
CA PRO A 228 -25.52 -0.91 8.56
C PRO A 228 -26.64 -0.68 7.58
N THR A 229 -27.43 0.37 7.75
CA THR A 229 -28.26 0.83 6.64
C THR A 229 -27.31 1.35 5.56
N PRO A 230 -26.97 0.55 4.53
CA PRO A 230 -25.87 0.87 3.65
C PRO A 230 -26.29 2.04 2.77
N ALA A 231 -25.47 3.09 2.70
CA ALA A 231 -25.72 4.17 1.76
C ALA A 231 -25.40 3.72 0.33
N ASN A 232 -24.36 2.88 0.20
CA ASN A 232 -23.92 2.24 -1.03
C ASN A 232 -23.33 0.85 -0.69
N SER A 233 -22.98 0.08 -1.72
CA SER A 233 -22.16 -1.12 -1.57
C SER A 233 -20.86 -0.93 -2.37
N PHE A 234 -19.73 -1.32 -1.80
CA PHE A 234 -18.42 -1.23 -2.44
C PHE A 234 -17.69 -2.57 -2.47
N ASP A 235 -16.99 -2.85 -3.56
CA ASP A 235 -15.99 -3.91 -3.63
C ASP A 235 -14.66 -3.37 -3.10
N LEU A 236 -14.14 -4.00 -2.04
CA LEU A 236 -12.88 -3.61 -1.40
C LEU A 236 -11.71 -4.47 -1.89
N THR A 237 -10.61 -3.81 -2.25
CA THR A 237 -9.34 -4.46 -2.57
C THR A 237 -8.30 -4.01 -1.55
N VAL A 238 -7.63 -4.97 -0.89
CA VAL A 238 -6.50 -4.69 -0.03
C VAL A 238 -5.21 -4.94 -0.81
N TRP A 239 -4.40 -3.90 -0.97
CA TRP A 239 -3.09 -3.99 -1.60
C TRP A 239 -2.02 -4.24 -0.53
N GLN A 240 -1.31 -5.35 -0.63
CA GLN A 240 -0.19 -5.70 0.24
C GLN A 240 1.09 -5.81 -0.58
N THR A 241 2.23 -5.45 0.00
CA THR A 241 3.50 -5.59 -0.71
C THR A 241 3.74 -7.05 -1.10
N ALA A 242 4.12 -7.26 -2.36
CA ALA A 242 4.27 -8.58 -2.92
C ALA A 242 5.48 -9.31 -2.32
N ALA A 243 5.46 -10.64 -2.36
CA ALA A 243 6.57 -11.43 -1.86
C ALA A 243 7.90 -11.06 -2.56
N GLY A 244 8.90 -10.67 -1.77
CA GLY A 244 10.21 -10.24 -2.26
C GLY A 244 10.32 -8.76 -2.66
N ALA A 245 9.22 -8.00 -2.59
CA ALA A 245 9.24 -6.55 -2.65
C ALA A 245 9.67 -5.94 -1.30
N PRO A 246 10.23 -4.71 -1.30
CA PRO A 246 10.45 -3.99 -0.06
C PRO A 246 9.11 -3.68 0.64
N GLU A 247 9.03 -3.90 1.94
CA GLU A 247 7.83 -3.63 2.74
C GLU A 247 7.42 -2.16 2.64
N SER A 248 6.12 -1.94 2.47
CA SER A 248 5.48 -0.63 2.33
C SER A 248 4.07 -0.68 2.90
N GLN A 249 3.49 0.49 3.09
CA GLN A 249 2.14 0.71 3.59
C GLN A 249 1.11 -0.12 2.82
N PRO A 250 0.37 -1.03 3.47
CA PRO A 250 -0.78 -1.66 2.84
C PRO A 250 -1.91 -0.65 2.66
N TYR A 251 -2.65 -0.79 1.55
CA TYR A 251 -3.73 0.13 1.18
C TYR A 251 -5.07 -0.59 1.08
N ILE A 252 -6.14 0.13 1.36
CA ILE A 252 -7.52 -0.29 1.06
C ILE A 252 -8.08 0.64 -0.01
N GLN A 253 -8.48 0.03 -1.12
CA GLN A 253 -9.18 0.68 -2.23
C GLN A 253 -10.65 0.24 -2.22
N ALA A 254 -11.55 1.17 -2.49
CA ALA A 254 -12.96 0.88 -2.73
C ALA A 254 -13.35 1.13 -4.19
N SER A 255 -14.21 0.28 -4.73
CA SER A 255 -14.77 0.38 -6.09
C SER A 255 -16.26 0.03 -6.07
N LEU A 256 -17.02 0.47 -7.08
CA LEU A 256 -18.44 0.13 -7.15
C LEU A 256 -18.63 -1.30 -7.68
N PRO A 257 -19.57 -2.09 -7.12
CA PRO A 257 -19.91 -3.41 -7.61
C PRO A 257 -20.44 -3.29 -9.05
N SER A 258 -19.87 -4.08 -9.98
CA SER A 258 -20.26 -4.18 -11.40
C SER A 258 -19.72 -3.11 -12.38
N ASN A 259 -18.45 -2.74 -12.24
CA ASN A 259 -17.51 -2.51 -13.36
C ASN A 259 -16.16 -2.33 -12.68
N GLY A 260 -15.15 -3.16 -12.96
CA GLY A 260 -13.80 -3.08 -12.36
C GLY A 260 -13.01 -1.78 -12.69
N VAL A 261 -13.72 -0.68 -12.86
CA VAL A 261 -13.26 0.70 -12.96
C VAL A 261 -13.25 1.24 -11.53
N PRO A 262 -12.06 1.47 -10.94
CA PRO A 262 -11.92 2.22 -9.71
C PRO A 262 -12.75 3.50 -9.78
N VAL A 263 -13.37 3.91 -8.67
CA VAL A 263 -14.13 5.17 -8.62
C VAL A 263 -13.28 6.26 -9.28
N PRO A 264 -13.76 6.93 -10.36
CA PRO A 264 -12.89 7.62 -11.28
C PRO A 264 -11.89 8.52 -10.56
N GLY A 265 -10.61 8.25 -10.79
CA GLY A 265 -9.51 9.11 -10.36
C GLY A 265 -9.60 10.53 -10.94
N THR A 266 -10.67 10.94 -11.63
CA THR A 266 -10.90 12.34 -12.01
C THR A 266 -11.02 13.27 -10.81
N LEU A 267 -11.43 12.75 -9.64
CA LEU A 267 -11.33 13.46 -8.36
C LEU A 267 -9.87 13.57 -7.88
N ALA A 268 -9.11 12.49 -7.98
CA ALA A 268 -7.68 12.48 -7.64
C ALA A 268 -6.83 13.35 -8.59
N LEU A 269 -7.09 13.31 -9.90
CA LEU A 269 -6.45 14.12 -10.94
C LEU A 269 -6.91 15.59 -10.88
N GLY A 270 -8.18 15.84 -10.53
CA GLY A 270 -8.69 17.17 -10.24
C GLY A 270 -7.98 17.82 -9.05
N LEU A 271 -7.76 17.06 -7.96
CA LEU A 271 -7.05 17.53 -6.78
C LEU A 271 -5.53 17.65 -7.00
N ALA A 272 -4.90 16.67 -7.65
CA ALA A 272 -3.46 16.71 -7.97
C ALA A 272 -3.11 17.87 -8.92
N SER A 273 -3.96 18.17 -9.90
CA SER A 273 -3.74 19.31 -10.80
C SER A 273 -3.82 20.65 -10.07
N LEU A 274 -4.69 20.82 -9.07
CA LEU A 274 -4.78 22.03 -8.26
C LEU A 274 -3.58 22.23 -7.32
N VAL A 275 -3.05 21.18 -6.72
CA VAL A 275 -1.82 21.24 -5.90
C VAL A 275 -0.60 21.60 -6.76
N GLY A 276 -0.52 21.05 -7.98
CA GLY A 276 0.53 21.37 -8.95
C GLY A 276 0.60 22.87 -9.29
N PHE A 277 -0.55 23.54 -9.44
CA PHE A 277 -0.59 24.98 -9.71
C PHE A 277 -0.31 25.85 -8.47
N GLY A 278 -0.59 25.36 -7.26
CA GLY A 278 -0.30 26.07 -6.01
C GLY A 278 1.21 26.20 -5.71
N VAL A 279 1.98 25.16 -6.01
CA VAL A 279 3.44 25.13 -5.78
C VAL A 279 4.19 25.99 -6.81
N VAL A 280 3.70 26.08 -8.05
CA VAL A 280 4.32 26.91 -9.10
C VAL A 280 4.19 28.42 -8.79
N ARG A 281 3.14 28.84 -8.08
CA ARG A 281 2.96 30.26 -7.71
C ARG A 281 3.85 30.72 -6.56
N ARG A 282 4.36 29.82 -5.72
CA ARG A 282 5.19 30.18 -4.55
C ARG A 282 6.69 30.34 -4.87
N ARG A 283 7.08 30.15 -6.13
CA ARG A 283 8.47 30.34 -6.62
C ARG A 283 8.62 31.52 -7.59
N ARG A 284 7.75 32.52 -7.51
CA ARG A 284 7.95 33.83 -8.16
C ARG A 284 7.89 34.94 -7.14
#